data_AF-A0A5R8NMR9-F1
#
_entry.id   AF-A0A5R8NMR9-F1
#
_cell.length_a   1.000
_cell.length_b   1.000
_cell.length_c   1.000
_cell.angle_alpha   90.00
_cell.angle_beta   90.00
_cell.angle_gamma   90.00
#
_symmetry.space_group_name_H-M   'P 1'
#
loop_
_entity.id
_entity.type
_entity.pdbx_description
1 polymer ?
#
loop_
_entity_poly.entity_id
_entity_poly.type
_entity_poly.pdbx_seq_one_letter_code
_entity_poly.pdbx_strand_id
1 'polypeptide(L)'
;MKGTAQRPKRRTLRTGVIGALTVWFAIGAALGPGSAGAIESSNSVVDRHGRTIEAVSAETNIHFLPPLDGNPLTREWFHSGRYCYRITGPDVDGWDGGIAIGYQVGYPATLTGRIKFSWSTPGLDVEVFPDVAVGLTDVIPKLGMELEVGFGPGIQEAELASGSISGAGGCVQVSGGHGSVTGVVGPTTIRPYVAVTGPSGDTAIAYGRLITN
;
A
#
# COMPACT_ATOMS: atom_id res chain seq x y z
N MET A 1 -19.77 -70.34 41.13
CA MET A 1 -18.57 -69.58 41.55
C MET A 1 -17.71 -69.29 40.33
N LYS A 2 -17.40 -68.00 40.10
CA LYS A 2 -16.31 -67.46 39.26
C LYS A 2 -16.47 -67.68 37.74
N GLY A 3 -16.41 -66.68 36.85
CA GLY A 3 -16.11 -65.26 36.94
C GLY A 3 -15.84 -64.79 35.51
N THR A 4 -16.74 -64.01 34.94
CA THR A 4 -16.69 -63.52 33.56
C THR A 4 -15.63 -62.42 33.44
N ALA A 5 -14.52 -62.66 32.75
CA ALA A 5 -13.48 -61.66 32.51
C ALA A 5 -13.83 -60.84 31.25
N GLN A 6 -14.34 -59.62 31.48
CA GLN A 6 -14.68 -58.65 30.43
C GLN A 6 -13.39 -57.93 29.96
N ARG A 7 -13.03 -58.13 28.69
CA ARG A 7 -11.88 -57.48 28.03
C ARG A 7 -12.10 -55.95 27.95
N PRO A 8 -11.11 -55.10 28.28
CA PRO A 8 -11.27 -53.66 28.17
C PRO A 8 -11.22 -53.24 26.68
N LYS A 9 -12.30 -52.63 26.19
CA LYS A 9 -12.31 -51.96 24.88
C LYS A 9 -11.43 -50.71 24.97
N ARG A 10 -10.25 -50.74 24.34
CA ARG A 10 -9.43 -49.56 24.09
C ARG A 10 -10.22 -48.61 23.19
N ARG A 11 -10.76 -47.52 23.76
CA ARG A 11 -11.21 -46.35 23.02
C ARG A 11 -9.98 -45.60 22.54
N THR A 12 -9.58 -45.84 21.31
CA THR A 12 -8.66 -44.95 20.59
C THR A 12 -9.39 -43.65 20.29
N LEU A 13 -9.14 -42.61 21.11
CA LEU A 13 -9.37 -41.23 20.71
C LEU A 13 -8.45 -40.95 19.51
N ARG A 14 -9.03 -40.76 18.33
CA ARG A 14 -8.33 -40.14 17.20
C ARG A 14 -8.45 -38.63 17.36
N THR A 15 -7.55 -38.07 18.14
CA THR A 15 -7.21 -36.64 18.08
C THR A 15 -6.17 -36.50 16.97
N GLY A 16 -6.44 -35.72 15.93
CA GLY A 16 -5.49 -35.65 14.81
C GLY A 16 -5.87 -34.67 13.72
N VAL A 17 -5.67 -33.38 14.04
CA VAL A 17 -5.20 -32.31 13.13
C VAL A 17 -6.04 -32.10 11.86
N ILE A 18 -6.96 -31.14 11.92
CA ILE A 18 -7.41 -30.41 10.71
C ILE A 18 -6.17 -29.61 10.24
N GLY A 19 -5.38 -30.23 9.38
CA GLY A 19 -4.33 -29.54 8.66
C GLY A 19 -5.00 -28.55 7.71
N ALA A 20 -4.66 -27.27 7.84
CA ALA A 20 -4.98 -26.27 6.85
C ALA A 20 -4.29 -26.68 5.52
N LEU A 21 -5.01 -27.44 4.71
CA LEU A 21 -4.69 -27.62 3.30
C LEU A 21 -4.80 -26.24 2.65
N THR A 22 -3.67 -25.57 2.45
CA THR A 22 -3.59 -24.43 1.53
C THR A 22 -3.82 -24.99 0.14
N VAL A 23 -5.08 -25.07 -0.28
CA VAL A 23 -5.44 -25.51 -1.63
C VAL A 23 -5.13 -24.37 -2.57
N TRP A 24 -3.98 -24.44 -3.25
CA TRP A 24 -3.65 -23.60 -4.39
C TRP A 24 -4.55 -24.01 -5.57
N PHE A 25 -5.78 -23.51 -5.61
CA PHE A 25 -6.66 -23.67 -6.77
C PHE A 25 -6.21 -22.68 -7.86
N ALA A 26 -5.89 -23.20 -9.04
CA ALA A 26 -5.57 -22.37 -10.20
C ALA A 26 -6.74 -21.44 -10.54
N ILE A 27 -6.49 -20.13 -10.58
CA ILE A 27 -7.45 -19.04 -10.85
C ILE A 27 -7.79 -18.99 -12.36
N GLY A 28 -7.86 -20.15 -13.02
CA GLY A 28 -8.09 -20.26 -14.47
C GLY A 28 -9.49 -19.83 -14.92
N ALA A 29 -10.48 -19.90 -14.02
CA ALA A 29 -11.87 -19.55 -14.35
C ALA A 29 -12.20 -18.06 -14.10
N ALA A 30 -11.61 -17.44 -13.07
CA ALA A 30 -11.94 -16.06 -12.70
C ALA A 30 -11.32 -15.02 -13.65
N LEU A 31 -10.24 -15.37 -14.36
CA LEU A 31 -9.56 -14.45 -15.28
C LEU A 31 -10.28 -14.32 -16.65
N GLY A 32 -11.29 -15.16 -16.94
CA GLY A 32 -12.06 -15.12 -18.19
C GLY A 32 -11.28 -15.58 -19.44
N PRO A 33 -11.97 -16.01 -20.51
CA PRO A 33 -11.32 -16.40 -21.76
C PRO A 33 -10.67 -15.17 -22.43
N GLY A 34 -9.33 -15.15 -22.52
CA GLY A 34 -8.55 -14.07 -23.13
C GLY A 34 -7.57 -13.35 -22.20
N SER A 35 -7.53 -13.70 -20.91
CA SER A 35 -6.55 -13.18 -19.97
C SER A 35 -5.17 -13.82 -20.16
N ALA A 36 -4.21 -13.02 -20.63
CA ALA A 36 -2.81 -13.40 -20.71
C ALA A 36 -2.04 -13.09 -19.39
N GLY A 37 -2.69 -12.47 -18.41
CA GLY A 37 -2.08 -12.10 -17.14
C GLY A 37 -1.88 -13.29 -16.21
N ALA A 38 -0.61 -13.64 -15.97
CA ALA A 38 -0.26 -14.49 -14.84
C ALA A 38 -0.69 -13.81 -13.52
N ILE A 39 -1.15 -14.63 -12.57
CA ILE A 39 -1.40 -14.16 -11.20
C ILE A 39 -0.08 -13.60 -10.65
N GLU A 40 -0.12 -12.35 -10.17
CA GLU A 40 1.08 -11.70 -9.61
C GLU A 40 1.17 -11.89 -8.11
N SER A 41 0.03 -11.81 -7.42
CA SER A 41 -0.07 -12.04 -5.99
C SER A 41 -1.45 -12.56 -5.63
N SER A 42 -1.49 -13.47 -4.66
CA SER A 42 -2.73 -13.92 -4.06
C SER A 42 -2.54 -14.19 -2.57
N ASN A 43 -3.62 -14.04 -1.82
CA ASN A 43 -3.69 -14.44 -0.43
C ASN A 43 -5.11 -14.92 -0.10
N SER A 44 -5.23 -15.80 0.89
CA SER A 44 -6.52 -16.36 1.27
C SER A 44 -6.67 -16.52 2.77
N VAL A 45 -7.90 -16.40 3.25
CA VAL A 45 -8.28 -16.68 4.63
C VAL A 45 -9.50 -17.60 4.64
N VAL A 46 -9.57 -18.49 5.64
CA VAL A 46 -10.75 -19.33 5.87
C VAL A 46 -11.61 -18.64 6.92
N ASP A 47 -12.88 -18.40 6.58
CA ASP A 47 -13.85 -17.78 7.48
C ASP A 47 -14.41 -18.79 8.49
N ARG A 48 -15.18 -18.28 9.45
CA ARG A 48 -15.81 -19.11 10.50
C ARG A 48 -16.79 -20.17 9.95
N HIS A 49 -17.36 -19.96 8.77
CA HIS A 49 -18.31 -20.87 8.13
C HIS A 49 -17.61 -21.93 7.25
N GLY A 50 -16.27 -21.94 7.24
CA GLY A 50 -15.47 -22.89 6.45
C GLY A 50 -15.38 -22.51 4.97
N ARG A 51 -15.69 -21.26 4.61
CA ARG A 51 -15.48 -20.71 3.27
C ARG A 51 -14.09 -20.11 3.18
N THR A 52 -13.38 -20.36 2.08
CA THR A 52 -12.10 -19.73 1.78
C THR A 52 -12.34 -18.49 0.94
N ILE A 53 -11.94 -17.35 1.46
CA ILE A 53 -11.94 -16.05 0.79
C ILE A 53 -10.54 -15.84 0.21
N GLU A 54 -10.44 -15.67 -1.09
CA GLU A 54 -9.18 -15.42 -1.79
C GLU A 54 -9.21 -14.04 -2.47
N ALA A 55 -8.16 -13.26 -2.25
CA ALA A 55 -7.88 -12.00 -2.93
C ALA A 55 -6.72 -12.20 -3.91
N VAL A 56 -6.86 -11.65 -5.12
CA VAL A 56 -5.92 -11.89 -6.23
C VAL A 56 -5.64 -10.58 -6.95
N SER A 57 -4.38 -10.30 -7.23
CA SER A 57 -3.96 -9.24 -8.16
C SER A 57 -3.26 -9.83 -9.38
N ALA A 58 -3.58 -9.29 -10.55
CA ALA A 58 -2.95 -9.61 -11.82
C ALA A 58 -2.76 -8.35 -12.66
N GLU A 59 -1.75 -8.37 -13.54
CA GLU A 59 -1.48 -7.29 -14.50
C GLU A 59 -1.29 -5.91 -13.83
N THR A 60 -0.72 -5.87 -12.63
CA THR A 60 -0.56 -4.62 -11.89
C THR A 60 0.58 -3.82 -12.49
N ASN A 61 0.27 -2.59 -12.88
CA ASN A 61 1.22 -1.67 -13.44
C ASN A 61 1.17 -0.31 -12.75
N ILE A 62 2.35 0.15 -12.32
CA ILE A 62 2.58 1.53 -11.89
C ILE A 62 3.52 2.17 -12.89
N HIS A 63 3.05 3.21 -13.57
CA HIS A 63 3.81 3.98 -14.55
C HIS A 63 4.13 5.35 -13.97
N PHE A 64 5.40 5.60 -13.61
CA PHE A 64 5.85 6.94 -13.22
C PHE A 64 5.97 7.86 -14.44
N LEU A 65 5.62 9.12 -14.26
CA LEU A 65 5.73 10.16 -15.27
C LEU A 65 6.60 11.33 -14.77
N PRO A 66 7.16 12.13 -15.71
CA PRO A 66 7.64 13.46 -15.37
C PRO A 66 6.52 14.26 -14.69
N PRO A 67 6.77 14.90 -13.54
CA PRO A 67 5.75 15.67 -12.82
C PRO A 67 5.18 16.80 -13.66
N LEU A 68 3.86 16.94 -13.66
CA LEU A 68 3.15 17.99 -14.38
C LEU A 68 3.47 19.40 -13.86
N ASP A 69 3.81 19.52 -12.57
CA ASP A 69 4.18 20.77 -11.91
C ASP A 69 5.64 21.20 -12.18
N GLY A 70 6.42 20.38 -12.88
CA GLY A 70 7.84 20.64 -13.15
C GLY A 70 8.72 20.62 -11.89
N ASN A 71 8.20 20.20 -10.74
CA ASN A 71 8.93 20.19 -9.48
C ASN A 71 9.79 18.93 -9.36
N PRO A 72 11.13 19.04 -9.20
CA PRO A 72 12.00 17.88 -9.07
C PRO A 72 11.76 17.05 -7.80
N LEU A 73 11.03 17.59 -6.83
CA LEU A 73 10.64 16.91 -5.58
C LEU A 73 9.24 16.29 -5.66
N THR A 74 8.55 16.44 -6.78
CA THR A 74 7.28 15.77 -7.03
C THR A 74 7.53 14.41 -7.70
N ARG A 75 6.70 13.43 -7.35
CA ARG A 75 6.61 12.13 -8.02
C ARG A 75 5.17 11.93 -8.41
N GLU A 76 4.96 11.53 -9.66
CA GLU A 76 3.64 11.35 -10.24
C GLU A 76 3.58 10.01 -10.98
N TRP A 77 2.45 9.31 -10.87
CA TRP A 77 2.27 8.00 -11.49
C TRP A 77 0.81 7.70 -11.85
N PHE A 78 0.66 6.70 -12.72
CA PHE A 78 -0.60 6.04 -13.02
C PHE A 78 -0.60 4.58 -12.56
N HIS A 79 -1.70 4.17 -11.94
CA HIS A 79 -1.98 2.82 -11.47
C HIS A 79 -3.00 2.15 -12.39
N SER A 80 -2.65 0.99 -12.91
CA SER A 80 -3.57 0.07 -13.58
C SER A 80 -3.41 -1.35 -13.05
N GLY A 81 -4.46 -2.16 -13.10
CA GLY A 81 -4.41 -3.55 -12.65
C GLY A 81 -5.76 -4.24 -12.65
N ARG A 82 -5.73 -5.57 -12.58
CA ARG A 82 -6.91 -6.43 -12.43
C ARG A 82 -6.90 -7.07 -11.05
N TYR A 83 -8.01 -6.92 -10.34
CA TYR A 83 -8.18 -7.38 -8.96
C TYR A 83 -9.36 -8.31 -8.90
N CYS A 84 -9.11 -9.56 -8.54
CA CYS A 84 -10.14 -10.58 -8.50
C CYS A 84 -10.33 -11.10 -7.08
N TYR A 85 -11.52 -11.59 -6.82
CA TYR A 85 -11.83 -12.34 -5.62
C TYR A 85 -12.43 -13.69 -6.01
N ARG A 86 -12.23 -14.68 -5.13
CA ARG A 86 -12.83 -16.00 -5.28
C ARG A 86 -13.19 -16.57 -3.93
N ILE A 87 -14.40 -17.10 -3.83
CA ILE A 87 -14.94 -17.70 -2.63
C ILE A 87 -15.20 -19.18 -2.91
N THR A 88 -14.68 -20.05 -2.06
CA THR A 88 -14.91 -21.50 -2.17
C THR A 88 -15.37 -22.06 -0.84
N GLY A 89 -16.20 -23.10 -0.86
CA GLY A 89 -16.76 -23.71 0.36
C GLY A 89 -18.29 -23.83 0.30
N PRO A 90 -18.96 -23.98 1.44
CA PRO A 90 -20.42 -24.06 1.49
C PRO A 90 -21.09 -22.71 1.18
N ASP A 91 -22.29 -22.76 0.59
CA ASP A 91 -23.19 -21.61 0.39
C ASP A 91 -22.56 -20.37 -0.25
N VAL A 92 -21.72 -20.56 -1.27
CA VAL A 92 -20.96 -19.48 -1.93
C VAL A 92 -21.81 -18.60 -2.86
N ASP A 93 -22.93 -19.11 -3.38
CA ASP A 93 -23.78 -18.37 -4.32
C ASP A 93 -24.49 -17.18 -3.67
N GLY A 94 -24.69 -17.23 -2.34
CA GLY A 94 -25.23 -16.14 -1.52
C GLY A 94 -24.17 -15.42 -0.70
N TRP A 95 -22.89 -15.54 -1.06
CA TRP A 95 -21.83 -14.81 -0.38
C TRP A 95 -21.85 -13.33 -0.80
N ASP A 96 -21.78 -12.43 0.17
CA ASP A 96 -21.62 -10.99 -0.03
C ASP A 96 -20.39 -10.51 0.71
N GLY A 97 -19.78 -9.41 0.29
CA GLY A 97 -18.61 -8.84 0.97
C GLY A 97 -18.18 -7.51 0.38
N GLY A 98 -16.98 -7.08 0.77
CA GLY A 98 -16.33 -5.87 0.27
C GLY A 98 -15.00 -6.17 -0.41
N ILE A 99 -14.66 -5.35 -1.40
CA ILE A 99 -13.33 -5.30 -2.00
C ILE A 99 -12.78 -3.88 -1.85
N ALA A 100 -11.51 -3.77 -1.47
CA ALA A 100 -10.75 -2.52 -1.44
C ALA A 100 -9.45 -2.71 -2.21
N ILE A 101 -9.14 -1.75 -3.08
CA ILE A 101 -7.99 -1.76 -3.97
C ILE A 101 -7.23 -0.47 -3.69
N GLY A 102 -5.92 -0.58 -3.50
CA GLY A 102 -5.10 0.57 -3.20
C GLY A 102 -3.62 0.28 -3.35
N TYR A 103 -2.83 1.17 -2.76
CA TYR A 103 -1.39 1.03 -2.71
C TYR A 103 -0.80 1.73 -1.50
N GLN A 104 0.32 1.20 -1.03
CA GLN A 104 1.15 1.83 -0.03
C GLN A 104 2.23 2.66 -0.74
N VAL A 105 2.50 3.87 -0.24
CA VAL A 105 3.54 4.77 -0.73
C VAL A 105 4.55 5.00 0.39
N GLY A 106 5.84 4.86 0.08
CA GLY A 106 6.92 5.11 1.04
C GLY A 106 8.09 5.83 0.39
N TYR A 107 8.63 6.82 1.10
CA TYR A 107 9.82 7.57 0.70
C TYR A 107 10.63 7.99 1.94
N PRO A 108 11.97 8.09 1.83
CA PRO A 108 12.83 8.13 3.02
C PRO A 108 12.90 9.51 3.69
N ALA A 109 12.76 10.60 2.92
CA ALA A 109 12.91 11.95 3.43
C ALA A 109 11.93 12.91 2.76
N THR A 110 11.53 13.94 3.48
CA THR A 110 10.67 15.02 2.99
C THR A 110 11.37 16.36 3.10
N LEU A 111 11.10 17.24 2.16
CA LEU A 111 11.53 18.61 2.19
C LEU A 111 10.36 19.52 2.53
N THR A 112 10.37 20.08 3.73
CA THR A 112 9.38 21.07 4.13
C THR A 112 9.99 22.46 3.96
N GLY A 113 9.65 23.14 2.88
CA GLY A 113 10.19 24.46 2.57
C GLY A 113 9.57 25.55 3.46
N ARG A 114 10.23 25.92 4.56
CA ARG A 114 10.08 27.28 5.12
C ARG A 114 11.18 28.16 4.56
N ILE A 115 10.90 28.86 3.46
CA ILE A 115 11.82 29.86 2.91
C ILE A 115 11.87 31.04 3.89
N LYS A 116 12.90 31.12 4.73
CA LYS A 116 13.18 32.33 5.51
C LYS A 116 13.91 33.33 4.63
N PHE A 117 13.22 34.39 4.21
CA PHE A 117 13.86 35.52 3.54
C PHE A 117 14.45 36.46 4.59
N SER A 118 15.75 36.37 4.87
CA SER A 118 16.45 37.35 5.70
C SER A 118 16.89 38.52 4.82
N TRP A 119 16.14 39.61 4.83
CA TRP A 119 16.54 40.88 4.22
C TRP A 119 17.18 41.76 5.30
N SER A 120 18.50 41.95 5.24
CA SER A 120 19.20 42.94 6.05
C SER A 120 19.59 44.09 5.13
N THR A 121 19.02 45.27 5.35
CA THR A 121 19.44 46.50 4.68
C THR A 121 20.76 46.99 5.28
N PRO A 122 21.69 47.53 4.47
CA PRO A 122 22.95 48.08 4.99
C PRO A 122 22.65 49.12 6.07
N GLY A 123 23.23 48.94 7.24
CA GLY A 123 23.29 49.97 8.28
C GLY A 123 24.51 50.85 8.04
N LEU A 124 24.33 52.16 8.19
CA LEU A 124 25.44 53.10 8.30
C LEU A 124 25.83 53.16 9.78
N ASP A 125 27.04 52.70 10.11
CA ASP A 125 27.58 52.91 11.45
C ASP A 125 28.48 54.15 11.46
N VAL A 126 28.27 55.03 12.43
CA VAL A 126 29.02 56.28 12.58
C VAL A 126 29.57 56.30 14.00
N GLU A 127 30.77 55.78 14.18
CA GLU A 127 31.52 55.95 15.42
C GLU A 127 32.13 57.36 15.45
N VAL A 128 31.65 58.20 16.39
CA VAL A 128 32.19 59.56 16.60
C VAL A 128 33.36 59.48 17.58
N PHE A 129 34.54 59.14 17.05
CA PHE A 129 35.85 59.39 17.67
C PHE A 129 36.57 60.49 16.85
N PRO A 130 37.66 61.14 17.33
CA PRO A 130 38.17 62.39 16.76
C PRO A 130 38.78 62.27 15.34
N ASP A 131 38.60 61.13 14.68
CA ASP A 131 38.88 60.89 13.27
C ASP A 131 37.66 60.18 12.67
N VAL A 132 36.95 60.84 11.75
CA VAL A 132 35.67 60.35 11.21
C VAL A 132 35.94 59.18 10.25
N ALA A 133 35.73 57.95 10.72
CA ALA A 133 35.74 56.76 9.87
C ALA A 133 34.31 56.36 9.51
N VAL A 134 33.94 56.48 8.22
CA VAL A 134 32.66 55.99 7.69
C VAL A 134 32.88 54.59 7.13
N GLY A 135 32.47 53.56 7.89
CA GLY A 135 32.54 52.17 7.47
C GLY A 135 31.21 51.70 6.84
N LEU A 136 31.25 51.18 5.62
CA LEU A 136 30.15 50.40 5.05
C LEU A 136 30.31 48.94 5.51
N THR A 137 29.47 48.48 6.44
CA THR A 137 29.43 47.06 6.82
C THR A 137 28.43 46.31 5.94
N ASP A 138 28.90 45.26 5.25
CA ASP A 138 28.13 44.28 4.44
C ASP A 138 27.32 44.89 3.28
N VAL A 139 27.97 45.05 2.12
CA VAL A 139 27.42 45.70 0.90
C VAL A 139 26.71 44.71 -0.05
N ILE A 140 26.70 43.41 0.27
CA ILE A 140 26.09 42.38 -0.60
C ILE A 140 24.91 41.74 0.13
N PRO A 141 23.66 41.86 -0.38
CA PRO A 141 22.54 41.14 0.19
C PRO A 141 22.79 39.64 0.12
N LYS A 142 22.81 38.99 1.28
CA LYS A 142 22.98 37.54 1.41
C LYS A 142 21.59 36.89 1.39
N LEU A 143 21.25 36.21 0.31
CA LEU A 143 20.07 35.34 0.27
C LEU A 143 20.43 34.01 0.95
N GLY A 144 20.06 33.86 2.22
CA GLY A 144 20.12 32.57 2.92
C GLY A 144 18.91 31.71 2.56
N MET A 145 19.13 30.52 2.04
CA MET A 145 18.09 29.49 1.92
C MET A 145 18.30 28.46 3.02
N GLU A 146 17.39 28.40 3.99
CA GLU A 146 17.37 27.35 5.01
C GLU A 146 16.37 26.27 4.55
N LEU A 147 16.89 25.07 4.28
CA LEU A 147 16.12 23.94 3.76
C LEU A 147 16.00 22.90 4.88
N GLU A 148 14.79 22.67 5.39
CA GLU A 148 14.56 21.67 6.44
C GLU A 148 14.27 20.32 5.77
N VAL A 149 15.25 19.41 5.82
CA VAL A 149 15.09 18.01 5.42
C VAL A 149 14.63 17.22 6.64
N GLY A 150 13.41 16.69 6.60
CA GLY A 150 12.84 15.82 7.61
C GLY A 150 12.82 14.36 7.17
N PHE A 151 12.57 13.45 8.12
CA PHE A 151 12.23 12.06 7.79
C PHE A 151 10.93 12.01 6.98
N GLY A 152 10.83 11.06 6.05
CA GLY A 152 9.58 10.79 5.36
C GLY A 152 8.48 10.38 6.34
N PRO A 153 7.20 10.45 5.95
CA PRO A 153 6.06 10.21 6.84
C PRO A 153 5.84 8.72 7.18
N GLY A 154 6.83 7.86 6.95
CA GLY A 154 6.66 6.41 6.97
C GLY A 154 5.91 5.89 5.75
N ILE A 155 5.23 4.76 5.92
CA ILE A 155 4.41 4.14 4.88
C ILE A 155 2.99 4.71 4.98
N GLN A 156 2.49 5.27 3.88
CA GLN A 156 1.14 5.81 3.75
C GLN A 156 0.30 4.90 2.87
N GLU A 157 -0.96 4.68 3.22
CA GLU A 157 -1.89 3.90 2.41
C GLU A 157 -2.84 4.83 1.66
N ALA A 158 -3.03 4.57 0.37
CA ALA A 158 -3.99 5.27 -0.47
C ALA A 158 -4.96 4.25 -1.06
N GLU A 159 -6.25 4.43 -0.80
CA GLU A 159 -7.31 3.66 -1.44
C GLU A 159 -7.61 4.26 -2.81
N LEU A 160 -7.65 3.39 -3.82
CA LEU A 160 -7.93 3.75 -5.20
C LEU A 160 -9.39 3.50 -5.55
N ALA A 161 -9.94 2.38 -5.09
CA ALA A 161 -11.34 2.01 -5.27
C ALA A 161 -11.78 1.04 -4.18
N SER A 162 -13.04 1.15 -3.78
CA SER A 162 -13.71 0.16 -2.93
C SER A 162 -15.14 -0.07 -3.39
N GLY A 163 -15.72 -1.21 -3.00
CA GLY A 163 -17.10 -1.52 -3.33
C GLY A 163 -17.58 -2.84 -2.74
N SER A 164 -18.90 -3.03 -2.80
CA SER A 164 -19.53 -4.29 -2.44
C SER A 164 -19.43 -5.30 -3.59
N ILE A 165 -19.23 -6.56 -3.24
CA ILE A 165 -19.12 -7.69 -4.17
C ILE A 165 -20.00 -8.83 -3.70
N SER A 166 -20.48 -9.66 -4.62
CA SER A 166 -21.35 -10.79 -4.30
C SER A 166 -21.14 -11.96 -5.25
N GLY A 167 -21.44 -13.16 -4.77
CA GLY A 167 -21.24 -14.43 -5.46
C GLY A 167 -19.85 -15.05 -5.23
N ALA A 168 -19.62 -16.18 -5.90
CA ALA A 168 -18.44 -17.02 -5.69
C ALA A 168 -17.14 -16.47 -6.32
N GLY A 169 -17.21 -15.43 -7.14
CA GLY A 169 -16.03 -14.80 -7.70
C GLY A 169 -16.34 -13.70 -8.71
N GLY A 170 -15.35 -12.83 -8.92
CA GLY A 170 -15.45 -11.72 -9.86
C GLY A 170 -14.14 -10.94 -9.92
N CYS A 171 -14.05 -10.01 -10.88
CA CYS A 171 -12.89 -9.16 -11.06
C CYS A 171 -13.30 -7.70 -11.28
N VAL A 172 -12.51 -6.80 -10.70
CA VAL A 172 -12.54 -5.36 -10.91
C VAL A 172 -11.28 -4.98 -11.66
N GLN A 173 -11.41 -4.13 -12.67
CA GLN A 173 -10.28 -3.60 -13.42
C GLN A 173 -10.15 -2.11 -13.16
N VAL A 174 -8.94 -1.68 -12.83
CA VAL A 174 -8.60 -0.27 -12.71
C VAL A 174 -7.62 0.08 -13.82
N SER A 175 -7.88 1.20 -14.51
CA SER A 175 -7.03 1.68 -15.58
C SER A 175 -6.85 3.19 -15.42
N GLY A 176 -5.60 3.65 -15.37
CA GLY A 176 -5.28 5.08 -15.33
C GLY A 176 -5.62 5.78 -14.00
N GLY A 177 -5.59 5.07 -12.87
CA GLY A 177 -5.71 5.69 -11.55
C GLY A 177 -4.54 6.63 -11.27
N HIS A 178 -4.80 7.91 -11.00
CA HIS A 178 -3.73 8.91 -10.82
C HIS A 178 -3.25 8.99 -9.37
N GLY A 179 -1.95 9.15 -9.17
CA GLY A 179 -1.35 9.41 -7.86
C GLY A 179 -0.19 10.39 -7.97
N SER A 180 -0.02 11.23 -6.94
CA SER A 180 1.10 12.18 -6.84
C SER A 180 1.47 12.43 -5.38
N VAL A 181 2.76 12.65 -5.14
CA VAL A 181 3.30 13.14 -3.87
C VAL A 181 4.39 14.15 -4.11
N THR A 182 4.44 15.21 -3.30
CA THR A 182 5.43 16.29 -3.41
C THR A 182 6.30 16.40 -2.16
N GLY A 183 7.41 17.13 -2.28
CA GLY A 183 8.41 17.27 -1.24
C GLY A 183 9.26 16.02 -1.02
N VAL A 184 9.27 15.07 -1.96
CA VAL A 184 10.02 13.83 -1.81
C VAL A 184 11.50 14.03 -2.05
N VAL A 185 12.30 13.57 -1.09
CA VAL A 185 13.75 13.45 -1.21
C VAL A 185 14.11 11.96 -1.20
N GLY A 186 14.66 11.47 -2.32
CA GLY A 186 15.01 10.06 -2.53
C GLY A 186 14.03 9.30 -3.43
N PRO A 187 14.19 7.96 -3.54
CA PRO A 187 13.28 7.13 -4.33
C PRO A 187 11.92 6.99 -3.64
N THR A 188 10.85 7.03 -4.45
CA THR A 188 9.51 6.65 -4.00
C THR A 188 9.26 5.19 -4.33
N THR A 189 8.78 4.46 -3.34
CA THR A 189 8.36 3.07 -3.47
C THR A 189 6.84 2.96 -3.35
N ILE A 190 6.25 2.12 -4.19
CA ILE A 190 4.81 1.87 -4.24
C ILE A 190 4.57 0.37 -4.16
N ARG A 191 3.67 -0.05 -3.26
CA ARG A 191 3.22 -1.44 -3.13
C ARG A 191 1.72 -1.53 -3.29
N PRO A 192 1.21 -2.04 -4.43
CA PRO A 192 -0.23 -2.22 -4.62
C PRO A 192 -0.77 -3.34 -3.73
N TYR A 193 -2.03 -3.22 -3.35
CA TYR A 193 -2.73 -4.27 -2.61
C TYR A 193 -4.19 -4.39 -3.05
N VAL A 194 -4.75 -5.56 -2.79
CA VAL A 194 -6.20 -5.81 -2.80
C VAL A 194 -6.59 -6.49 -1.50
N ALA A 195 -7.64 -5.99 -0.87
CA ALA A 195 -8.26 -6.55 0.32
C ALA A 195 -9.67 -7.01 -0.02
N VAL A 196 -10.01 -8.24 0.36
CA VAL A 196 -11.35 -8.81 0.26
C VAL A 196 -11.84 -9.14 1.65
N THR A 197 -12.94 -8.51 2.06
CA THR A 197 -13.51 -8.64 3.40
C THR A 197 -14.87 -9.32 3.33
N GLY A 198 -15.02 -10.42 4.06
CA GLY A 198 -16.30 -11.13 4.19
C GLY A 198 -17.24 -10.50 5.22
N PRO A 199 -18.50 -10.96 5.31
CA PRO A 199 -19.51 -10.39 6.20
C PRO A 199 -19.16 -10.49 7.68
N SER A 200 -18.38 -11.51 8.05
CA SER A 200 -17.88 -11.75 9.40
C SER A 200 -16.68 -10.88 9.77
N GLY A 201 -16.15 -10.07 8.85
CA GLY A 201 -14.94 -9.27 9.03
C GLY A 201 -13.64 -10.02 8.67
N ASP A 202 -13.71 -11.30 8.33
CA ASP A 202 -12.57 -12.08 7.86
C ASP A 202 -12.04 -11.47 6.55
N THR A 203 -10.75 -11.07 6.54
CA THR A 203 -10.17 -10.29 5.45
C THR A 203 -8.92 -10.97 4.89
N ALA A 204 -8.90 -11.21 3.58
CA ALA A 204 -7.71 -11.62 2.85
C ALA A 204 -7.09 -10.40 2.16
N ILE A 205 -5.79 -10.15 2.37
CA ILE A 205 -5.07 -9.05 1.72
C ILE A 205 -3.91 -9.62 0.91
N ALA A 206 -3.90 -9.38 -0.39
CA ALA A 206 -2.80 -9.73 -1.28
C ALA A 206 -1.99 -8.47 -1.60
N TYR A 207 -0.69 -8.52 -1.30
CA TYR A 207 0.25 -7.45 -1.64
C TYR A 207 1.00 -7.80 -2.92
N GLY A 208 0.99 -6.89 -3.89
CA GLY A 208 1.73 -7.03 -5.13
C GLY A 208 3.23 -6.72 -4.97
N ARG A 209 3.95 -6.76 -6.09
CA ARG A 209 5.38 -6.44 -6.12
C ARG A 209 5.64 -4.99 -5.71
N LEU A 210 6.79 -4.75 -5.10
CA LEU A 210 7.26 -3.39 -4.84
C LEU A 210 7.75 -2.75 -6.15
N ILE A 211 7.34 -1.51 -6.42
CA ILE A 211 7.73 -0.74 -7.60
C ILE A 211 8.41 0.54 -7.14
N THR A 212 9.54 0.89 -7.74
CA THR A 212 10.35 2.05 -7.35
C THR A 212 10.56 2.97 -8.55
N ASN A 213 10.51 4.27 -8.30
CA ASN A 213 10.86 5.34 -9.26
C ASN A 213 12.35 5.37 -9.59
#